data_AF-A0A832FWB9-F1
#
_entry.id   AF-A0A832FWB9-F1
#
_cell.length_a   1.000
_cell.length_b   1.000
_cell.length_c   1.000
_cell.angle_alpha   90.00
_cell.angle_beta   90.00
_cell.angle_gamma   90.00
#
_symmetry.space_group_name_H-M   'P 1'
#
loop_
_entity.id
_entity.type
_entity.pdbx_description
1 polymer ?
#
loop_
_entity_poly.entity_id
_entity_poly.type
_entity_poly.pdbx_seq_one_letter_code
_entity_poly.pdbx_strand_id
1 'polypeptide(L)'
;MNKGDHKIVITNLEGFNAINLLVLIPQSVYKEILSNAKLLFSDKTKIYILEAESDMYQYNVEAVENIGASNGKEVIISTNSLVEQYIEIVSDGYYVVALRFKGALEITIDNSKYVLTSYSENFTHIDPIYLSEGLHRIVIRYSGEDYLHYSTLDVVWIYSVEDSRGKLENIYNLFYSINEDIEVVEYARIDPTQWVSRVYAKKPFFLVFAETYSSNWKAYVYRNNSLINVVSSLPVYGVINGFWIDAIGNLTVVIRYIPQNLFEIGIKITATSLAMCLLCLMLPGIRKTVKYLYSV
;
A
#
# COMPACT_ATOMS: atom_id res chain seq x y z
N MET A 1 -9.96 -4.46 30.23
CA MET A 1 -9.80 -3.72 31.50
C MET A 1 -10.64 -4.39 32.56
N ASN A 2 -10.12 -4.50 33.78
CA ASN A 2 -10.89 -5.05 34.90
C ASN A 2 -11.98 -4.07 35.35
N LYS A 3 -12.92 -4.49 36.18
CA LYS A 3 -13.92 -3.57 36.74
C LYS A 3 -13.24 -2.55 37.65
N GLY A 4 -13.51 -1.26 37.47
CA GLY A 4 -13.00 -0.18 38.32
C GLY A 4 -12.62 1.06 37.51
N ASP A 5 -12.08 2.05 38.21
CA ASP A 5 -11.58 3.27 37.59
C ASP A 5 -10.19 3.03 37.00
N HIS A 6 -10.01 3.42 35.74
CA HIS A 6 -8.75 3.30 35.04
C HIS A 6 -8.29 4.66 34.55
N LYS A 7 -7.01 4.96 34.74
CA LYS A 7 -6.35 6.10 34.12
C LYS A 7 -5.55 5.59 32.92
N ILE A 8 -6.02 5.92 31.72
CA ILE A 8 -5.28 5.66 30.47
C ILE A 8 -4.43 6.90 30.19
N VAL A 9 -3.12 6.70 30.05
CA VAL A 9 -2.18 7.75 29.65
C VAL A 9 -1.60 7.33 28.31
N ILE A 10 -1.76 8.17 27.29
CA ILE A 10 -1.15 7.97 25.98
C ILE A 10 -0.05 9.01 25.85
N THR A 11 1.16 8.54 25.55
CA THR A 11 2.34 9.40 25.41
C THR A 11 2.97 9.10 24.06
N ASN A 12 3.15 10.15 23.27
CA ASN A 12 3.97 10.07 22.06
C ASN A 12 5.44 9.97 22.49
N LEU A 13 6.12 8.88 22.10
CA LEU A 13 7.54 8.70 22.39
C LEU A 13 8.41 9.36 21.30
N GLU A 14 8.02 9.22 20.03
CA GLU A 14 8.64 9.88 18.88
C GLU A 14 7.60 10.21 17.79
N GLY A 15 7.90 11.21 16.96
CA GLY A 15 7.10 11.61 15.79
C GLY A 15 5.89 12.52 16.08
N PHE A 16 5.07 12.76 15.06
CA PHE A 16 3.84 13.56 15.16
C PHE A 16 2.62 12.64 15.04
N ASN A 17 1.98 12.33 16.18
CA ASN A 17 0.77 11.51 16.21
C ASN A 17 -0.44 12.37 16.58
N ALA A 18 -1.44 12.43 15.70
CA ALA A 18 -2.71 13.11 15.96
C ALA A 18 -3.76 12.08 16.40
N ILE A 19 -4.19 12.14 17.67
CA ILE A 19 -5.28 11.30 18.18
C ILE A 19 -6.60 12.03 17.88
N ASN A 20 -7.37 11.51 16.92
CA ASN A 20 -8.66 12.09 16.54
C ASN A 20 -9.84 11.51 17.36
N LEU A 21 -9.77 10.23 17.73
CA LEU A 21 -10.84 9.53 18.44
C LEU A 21 -10.27 8.42 19.33
N LEU A 22 -10.78 8.32 20.55
CA LEU A 22 -10.53 7.18 21.45
C LEU A 22 -11.88 6.59 21.85
N VAL A 23 -12.07 5.30 21.58
CA VAL A 23 -13.31 4.58 21.88
C VAL A 23 -12.99 3.43 22.83
N LEU A 24 -13.74 3.34 23.93
CA LEU A 24 -13.72 2.18 24.81
C LEU A 24 -14.92 1.31 24.48
N ILE A 25 -14.66 0.12 23.93
CA ILE A 25 -15.71 -0.82 23.50
C ILE A 25 -15.86 -1.89 24.59
N PRO A 26 -17.08 -2.15 25.10
CA PRO A 26 -17.32 -3.26 26.00
C PRO A 26 -16.89 -4.59 25.36
N GLN A 27 -16.27 -5.47 26.13
CA GLN A 27 -15.76 -6.74 25.61
C GLN A 27 -16.86 -7.59 24.94
N SER A 28 -18.10 -7.54 25.44
CA SER A 28 -19.25 -8.23 24.83
C SER A 28 -19.56 -7.71 23.42
N VAL A 29 -19.57 -6.38 23.25
CA VAL A 29 -19.82 -5.74 21.96
C VAL A 29 -18.70 -6.04 20.97
N TYR A 30 -17.44 -5.97 21.43
CA TYR A 30 -16.30 -6.35 20.61
C TYR A 30 -16.39 -7.81 20.14
N LYS A 31 -16.73 -8.73 21.05
CA LYS A 31 -16.92 -10.15 20.71
C LYS A 31 -18.06 -10.37 19.72
N GLU A 32 -19.15 -9.63 19.83
CA GLU A 32 -20.28 -9.69 18.88
C GLU A 32 -19.85 -9.21 17.49
N ILE A 33 -19.17 -8.06 17.41
CA ILE A 33 -18.62 -7.53 16.15
C ILE A 33 -17.66 -8.54 15.52
N LEU A 34 -16.76 -9.12 16.32
CA LEU A 34 -15.80 -10.11 15.86
C LEU A 34 -16.50 -11.38 15.34
N SER A 35 -17.55 -11.86 16.04
CA SER A 35 -18.34 -13.02 15.60
C SER A 35 -19.03 -12.75 14.26
N ASN A 36 -19.62 -11.58 14.09
CA ASN A 36 -20.27 -11.19 12.84
C ASN A 36 -19.26 -11.05 11.70
N ALA A 37 -18.09 -10.47 11.97
CA ALA A 37 -17.00 -10.38 11.02
C ALA A 37 -16.54 -11.78 10.57
N LYS A 38 -16.34 -12.71 11.51
CA LYS A 38 -15.96 -14.10 11.20
C LYS A 38 -16.93 -14.81 10.26
N LEU A 39 -18.23 -14.63 10.47
CA LEU A 39 -19.26 -15.19 9.58
C LEU A 39 -19.09 -14.67 8.14
N LEU A 40 -18.81 -13.38 7.98
CA LEU A 40 -18.61 -12.72 6.66
C LEU A 40 -17.33 -13.16 5.92
N PHE A 41 -16.34 -13.71 6.64
CA PHE A 41 -15.06 -14.17 6.09
C PHE A 41 -14.93 -15.69 6.03
N SER A 42 -15.91 -16.45 6.52
CA SER A 42 -15.82 -17.91 6.67
C SER A 42 -15.41 -18.62 5.38
N ASP A 43 -15.99 -18.25 4.25
CA ASP A 43 -15.78 -18.80 2.91
C ASP A 43 -14.83 -17.98 2.02
N LYS A 44 -14.22 -16.92 2.57
CA LYS A 44 -13.34 -16.02 1.82
C LYS A 44 -11.88 -16.30 2.09
N THR A 45 -11.02 -15.97 1.12
CA THR A 45 -9.58 -15.86 1.33
C THR A 45 -9.30 -14.74 2.31
N LYS A 46 -8.63 -15.06 3.42
CA LYS A 46 -8.16 -14.10 4.41
C LYS A 46 -6.79 -13.62 3.94
N ILE A 47 -6.60 -12.31 3.84
CA ILE A 47 -5.35 -11.68 3.40
C ILE A 47 -4.97 -10.60 4.41
N TYR A 48 -3.73 -10.65 4.87
CA TYR A 48 -3.10 -9.65 5.72
C TYR A 48 -1.89 -9.12 4.97
N ILE A 49 -1.72 -7.80 4.96
CA ILE A 49 -0.58 -7.16 4.33
C ILE A 49 0.03 -6.21 5.36
N LEU A 50 1.34 -6.27 5.51
CA LEU A 50 2.11 -5.47 6.45
C LEU A 50 3.26 -4.79 5.70
N GLU A 51 3.20 -3.47 5.60
CA GLU A 51 4.31 -2.65 5.11
C GLU A 51 5.38 -2.55 6.20
N ALA A 52 6.61 -2.93 5.88
CA ALA A 52 7.65 -3.09 6.89
C ALA A 52 8.02 -1.76 7.56
N GLU A 53 7.96 -0.66 6.83
CA GLU A 53 8.32 0.68 7.27
C GLU A 53 7.25 1.37 8.13
N SER A 54 6.00 0.91 8.07
CA SER A 54 4.86 1.62 8.69
C SER A 54 4.00 0.76 9.60
N ASP A 55 3.78 -0.52 9.27
CA ASP A 55 2.90 -1.39 10.05
C ASP A 55 3.67 -2.18 11.12
N MET A 56 4.95 -2.46 10.92
CA MET A 56 5.75 -3.31 11.82
C MET A 56 6.57 -2.51 12.84
N TYR A 57 6.72 -3.06 14.05
CA TYR A 57 7.61 -2.50 15.07
C TYR A 57 9.06 -2.70 14.67
N GLN A 58 9.85 -1.63 14.71
CA GLN A 58 11.22 -1.58 14.22
C GLN A 58 12.18 -1.20 15.34
N TYR A 59 13.29 -1.92 15.48
CA TYR A 59 14.36 -1.62 16.43
C TYR A 59 15.72 -1.68 15.73
N ASN A 60 16.50 -0.60 15.79
CA ASN A 60 17.78 -0.46 15.07
C ASN A 60 17.65 -0.74 13.56
N VAL A 61 16.61 -0.18 12.95
CA VAL A 61 16.27 -0.34 11.55
C VAL A 61 16.24 1.04 10.91
N GLU A 62 16.72 1.13 9.66
CA GLU A 62 16.66 2.35 8.86
C GLU A 62 15.68 2.14 7.70
N ALA A 63 14.71 3.03 7.54
CA ALA A 63 13.85 3.05 6.37
C ALA A 63 14.50 3.90 5.27
N VAL A 64 14.60 3.35 4.07
CA VAL A 64 15.23 4.00 2.91
C VAL A 64 14.24 4.15 1.76
N GLU A 65 14.34 5.27 1.05
CA GLU A 65 13.53 5.51 -0.15
C GLU A 65 13.99 4.58 -1.28
N ASN A 66 13.07 3.81 -1.86
CA ASN A 66 13.30 2.96 -3.01
C ASN A 66 12.07 3.03 -3.94
N ILE A 67 12.27 3.54 -5.16
CA ILE A 67 11.18 3.70 -6.17
C ILE A 67 10.56 2.34 -6.55
N GLY A 68 11.31 1.24 -6.40
CA GLY A 68 10.81 -0.11 -6.61
C GLY A 68 9.90 -0.58 -5.47
N ALA A 69 10.19 -0.20 -4.23
CA ALA A 69 9.53 -0.70 -3.02
C ALA A 69 8.01 -0.36 -2.98
N SER A 70 7.22 -1.19 -2.32
CA SER A 70 5.86 -0.80 -1.95
C SER A 70 5.93 0.45 -1.07
N ASN A 71 4.97 1.34 -1.25
CA ASN A 71 4.97 2.68 -0.67
C ASN A 71 6.21 3.56 -0.94
N GLY A 72 7.10 3.15 -1.85
CA GLY A 72 8.34 3.88 -2.16
C GLY A 72 9.44 3.75 -1.09
N LYS A 73 9.30 2.84 -0.11
CA LYS A 73 10.26 2.66 0.99
C LYS A 73 10.43 1.20 1.36
N GLU A 74 11.65 0.83 1.72
CA GLU A 74 11.94 -0.46 2.33
C GLU A 74 12.78 -0.26 3.59
N VAL A 75 12.86 -1.27 4.45
CA VAL A 75 13.65 -1.22 5.69
C VAL A 75 14.93 -2.05 5.58
N ILE A 76 16.03 -1.50 6.08
CA ILE A 76 17.33 -2.18 6.17
C ILE A 76 17.41 -2.96 7.49
N ILE A 77 17.61 -4.27 7.37
CA ILE A 77 17.76 -5.22 8.47
C ILE A 77 19.21 -5.71 8.50
N SER A 78 19.93 -5.35 9.56
CA SER A 78 21.32 -5.75 9.84
C SER A 78 21.41 -6.66 11.08
N THR A 79 22.62 -7.06 11.49
CA THR A 79 22.87 -8.01 12.59
C THR A 79 22.17 -7.67 13.91
N ASN A 80 21.99 -6.39 14.23
CA ASN A 80 21.37 -5.93 15.48
C ASN A 80 19.94 -5.39 15.29
N SER A 81 19.41 -5.51 14.07
CA SER A 81 18.08 -5.03 13.70
C SER A 81 17.02 -6.06 14.09
N LEU A 82 15.84 -5.57 14.46
CA LEU A 82 14.67 -6.38 14.76
C LEU A 82 13.44 -5.72 14.14
N VAL A 83 12.70 -6.49 13.35
CA VAL A 83 11.37 -6.10 12.88
C VAL A 83 10.38 -7.10 13.45
N GLU A 84 9.29 -6.66 14.07
CA GLU A 84 8.27 -7.55 14.62
C GLU A 84 6.85 -7.02 14.46
N GLN A 85 5.89 -7.94 14.43
CA GLN A 85 4.48 -7.60 14.45
C GLN A 85 3.66 -8.71 15.12
N TYR A 86 2.56 -8.31 15.76
CA TYR A 86 1.50 -9.19 16.22
C TYR A 86 0.32 -9.15 15.25
N ILE A 87 -0.17 -10.32 14.87
CA ILE A 87 -1.25 -10.46 13.88
C ILE A 87 -2.35 -11.32 14.49
N GLU A 88 -3.58 -10.82 14.41
CA GLU A 88 -4.76 -11.56 14.86
C GLU A 88 -5.33 -12.39 13.69
N ILE A 89 -5.04 -13.69 13.72
CA ILE A 89 -5.58 -14.67 12.79
C ILE A 89 -7.05 -14.92 13.14
N VAL A 90 -7.95 -14.64 12.19
CA VAL A 90 -9.40 -14.61 12.43
C VAL A 90 -10.06 -15.98 12.42
N SER A 91 -9.35 -17.00 11.92
CA SER A 91 -9.83 -18.38 11.81
C SER A 91 -8.65 -19.34 11.69
N ASP A 92 -8.76 -20.50 12.34
CA ASP A 92 -7.87 -21.64 12.12
C ASP A 92 -7.71 -21.99 10.63
N GLY A 93 -6.49 -22.31 10.20
CA GLY A 93 -6.25 -22.80 8.85
C GLY A 93 -4.78 -22.82 8.43
N TYR A 94 -4.56 -23.17 7.17
CA TYR A 94 -3.24 -23.07 6.53
C TYR A 94 -3.04 -21.68 5.95
N TYR A 95 -1.87 -21.12 6.15
CA TYR A 95 -1.48 -19.79 5.71
C TYR A 95 -0.12 -19.83 5.02
N VAL A 96 0.01 -19.08 3.93
CA VAL A 96 1.30 -18.81 3.29
C VAL A 96 1.79 -17.45 3.76
N VAL A 97 3.07 -17.36 4.10
CA VAL A 97 3.74 -16.09 4.38
C VAL A 97 4.67 -15.77 3.21
N ALA A 98 4.37 -14.70 2.49
CA ALA A 98 5.12 -14.21 1.35
C ALA A 98 5.80 -12.89 1.71
N LEU A 99 7.11 -12.81 1.50
CA LEU A 99 7.91 -11.63 1.80
C LEU A 99 8.52 -11.10 0.51
N ARG A 100 8.49 -9.79 0.33
CA ARG A 100 9.26 -9.12 -0.71
C ARG A 100 10.48 -8.50 -0.05
N PHE A 101 11.66 -9.01 -0.38
CA PHE A 101 12.90 -8.67 0.32
C PHE A 101 14.13 -9.02 -0.54
N LYS A 102 15.28 -8.43 -0.21
CA LYS A 102 16.58 -8.77 -0.79
C LYS A 102 17.59 -9.09 0.30
N GLY A 103 18.30 -10.20 0.14
CA GLY A 103 19.34 -10.68 1.04
C GLY A 103 18.95 -11.98 1.72
N ALA A 104 19.26 -12.12 3.02
CA ALA A 104 19.06 -13.34 3.79
C ALA A 104 18.42 -13.04 5.14
N LEU A 105 17.16 -13.44 5.32
CA LEU A 105 16.36 -13.17 6.51
C LEU A 105 16.08 -14.44 7.31
N GLU A 106 16.06 -14.27 8.62
CA GLU A 106 15.53 -15.22 9.58
C GLU A 106 14.13 -14.75 10.02
N ILE A 107 13.12 -15.58 9.75
CA ILE A 107 11.73 -15.33 10.10
C ILE A 107 11.32 -16.31 11.19
N THR A 108 10.86 -15.79 12.32
CA THR A 108 10.28 -16.58 13.40
C THR A 108 8.80 -16.29 13.49
N ILE A 109 7.97 -17.32 13.40
CA ILE A 109 6.51 -17.25 13.59
C ILE A 109 6.20 -18.11 14.80
N ASP A 110 5.85 -17.43 15.89
CA ASP A 110 5.76 -17.99 17.25
C ASP A 110 7.03 -18.76 17.64
N ASN A 111 6.99 -20.10 17.57
CA ASN A 111 8.09 -20.99 17.94
C ASN A 111 8.80 -21.61 16.72
N SER A 112 8.30 -21.36 15.51
CA SER A 112 8.84 -21.93 14.27
C SER A 112 9.78 -20.93 13.59
N LYS A 113 10.93 -21.43 13.12
CA LYS A 113 11.98 -20.62 12.51
C LYS A 113 12.21 -21.02 11.06
N TYR A 114 12.34 -20.02 10.20
CA TYR A 114 12.55 -20.15 8.76
C TYR A 114 13.70 -19.24 8.34
N VAL A 115 14.56 -19.71 7.45
CA VAL A 115 15.63 -18.90 6.85
C VAL A 115 15.37 -18.85 5.36
N LEU A 116 15.26 -17.63 4.82
CA LEU A 116 14.98 -17.38 3.42
C LEU A 116 16.07 -16.51 2.82
N THR A 117 16.44 -16.81 1.58
CA THR A 117 17.35 -15.98 0.78
C THR A 117 16.67 -15.54 -0.50
N SER A 118 16.89 -14.28 -0.89
CA SER A 118 16.38 -13.72 -2.13
C SER A 118 17.38 -12.76 -2.75
N TYR A 119 17.63 -12.91 -4.05
CA TYR A 119 18.53 -12.03 -4.82
C TYR A 119 17.78 -11.02 -5.69
N SER A 120 16.45 -11.01 -5.61
CA SER A 120 15.56 -10.15 -6.41
C SER A 120 14.46 -9.56 -5.53
N GLU A 121 13.86 -8.45 -5.93
CA GLU A 121 12.71 -7.85 -5.23
C GLU A 121 11.37 -8.56 -5.54
N ASN A 122 11.39 -9.85 -5.83
CA ASN A 122 10.19 -10.65 -6.02
C ASN A 122 9.74 -11.28 -4.70
N PHE A 123 8.48 -11.70 -4.63
CA PHE A 123 7.97 -12.44 -3.49
C PHE A 123 8.68 -13.78 -3.33
N THR A 124 9.13 -14.04 -2.11
CA THR A 124 9.65 -15.32 -1.64
C THR A 124 8.73 -15.85 -0.56
N HIS A 125 8.48 -17.15 -0.56
CA HIS A 125 7.40 -17.76 0.23
C HIS A 125 7.94 -18.75 1.27
N ILE A 126 7.40 -18.69 2.47
CA ILE A 126 7.37 -19.81 3.41
C ILE A 126 6.25 -20.75 2.94
N ASP A 127 6.51 -22.05 2.89
CA ASP A 127 5.48 -23.04 2.55
C ASP A 127 4.31 -22.99 3.55
N PRO A 128 3.10 -23.46 3.17
CA PRO A 128 1.92 -23.32 4.01
C PRO A 128 2.12 -23.83 5.44
N ILE A 129 1.87 -22.96 6.42
CA ILE A 129 1.93 -23.27 7.84
C ILE A 129 0.54 -23.23 8.45
N TYR A 130 0.28 -24.09 9.43
CA TYR A 130 -0.97 -24.02 10.18
C TYR A 130 -0.88 -22.91 11.23
N LEU A 131 -1.83 -21.98 11.21
CA LEU A 131 -2.02 -20.98 12.26
C LEU A 131 -3.40 -21.18 12.88
N SER A 132 -3.44 -21.23 14.21
CA SER A 132 -4.69 -21.23 14.96
C SER A 132 -5.35 -19.86 14.92
N GLU A 133 -6.63 -19.78 15.23
CA GLU A 133 -7.26 -18.50 15.55
C GLU A 133 -6.58 -17.86 16.77
N GLY A 134 -6.29 -16.57 16.68
CA GLY A 134 -5.77 -15.77 17.77
C GLY A 134 -4.55 -14.95 17.39
N LEU A 135 -3.82 -14.52 18.41
CA LEU A 135 -2.67 -13.63 18.25
C LEU A 135 -1.41 -14.43 17.98
N HIS A 136 -0.77 -14.16 16.84
CA HIS A 136 0.50 -14.74 16.42
C HIS A 136 1.57 -13.67 16.35
N ARG A 137 2.81 -14.00 16.71
CA ARG A 137 3.95 -13.07 16.66
C ARG A 137 4.87 -13.45 15.51
N ILE A 138 5.14 -12.47 14.65
CA ILE A 138 6.13 -12.58 13.58
C ILE A 138 7.33 -11.72 13.94
N VAL A 139 8.51 -12.31 13.81
CA VAL A 139 9.79 -11.65 14.08
C VAL A 139 10.73 -11.89 12.92
N ILE A 140 11.33 -10.82 12.40
CA ILE A 140 12.24 -10.86 11.27
C ILE A 140 13.59 -10.28 11.71
N ARG A 141 14.67 -11.00 11.42
CA ARG A 141 16.05 -10.62 11.69
C ARG A 141 16.94 -10.89 10.49
N TYR A 142 18.10 -10.27 10.48
CA TYR A 142 19.18 -10.66 9.58
C TYR A 142 19.66 -12.08 9.93
N SER A 143 19.76 -12.97 8.94
CA SER A 143 20.15 -14.37 9.16
C SER A 143 21.65 -14.57 9.44
N GLY A 144 22.50 -13.62 9.03
CA GLY A 144 23.95 -13.79 9.09
C GLY A 144 24.60 -14.36 7.81
N GLU A 145 23.80 -14.83 6.85
CA GLU A 145 24.30 -15.63 5.71
C GLU A 145 24.60 -14.82 4.43
N ASP A 146 24.47 -13.49 4.44
CA ASP A 146 24.75 -12.62 3.29
C ASP A 146 26.13 -11.94 3.36
N TYR A 147 26.79 -11.80 2.21
CA TYR A 147 28.05 -11.07 2.06
C TYR A 147 27.90 -9.57 2.31
N LEU A 148 26.71 -9.02 2.08
CA LEU A 148 26.45 -7.59 2.23
C LEU A 148 26.27 -7.15 3.69
N HIS A 149 26.15 -8.09 4.64
CA HIS A 149 25.90 -7.83 6.07
C HIS A 149 24.60 -7.08 6.39
N TYR A 150 23.70 -6.96 5.42
CA TYR A 150 22.34 -6.45 5.60
C TYR A 150 21.38 -7.14 4.64
N SER A 151 20.09 -6.96 4.86
CA SER A 151 19.00 -7.33 3.97
C SER A 151 18.00 -6.20 3.93
N THR A 152 17.25 -6.06 2.84
CA THR A 152 16.14 -5.12 2.77
C THR A 152 14.82 -5.87 2.85
N LEU A 153 13.82 -5.32 3.51
CA LEU A 153 12.47 -5.85 3.60
C LEU A 153 11.48 -4.76 3.19
N ASP A 154 10.60 -5.11 2.26
CA ASP A 154 9.59 -4.22 1.70
C ASP A 154 8.23 -4.49 2.36
N VAL A 155 7.61 -5.63 2.02
CA VAL A 155 6.27 -5.97 2.49
C VAL A 155 6.14 -7.46 2.84
N VAL A 156 5.29 -7.75 3.83
CA VAL A 156 4.92 -9.10 4.25
C VAL A 156 3.44 -9.35 3.98
N TRP A 157 3.12 -10.39 3.23
CA TRP A 157 1.78 -10.83 2.91
C TRP A 157 1.51 -12.16 3.57
N ILE A 158 0.34 -12.30 4.18
CA ILE A 158 -0.11 -13.56 4.79
C ILE A 158 -1.49 -13.85 4.26
N TYR A 159 -1.67 -15.03 3.68
CA TYR A 159 -2.96 -15.39 3.11
C TYR A 159 -3.34 -16.83 3.38
N SER A 160 -4.63 -17.05 3.63
CA SER A 160 -5.18 -18.39 3.88
C SER A 160 -5.21 -19.23 2.60
N VAL A 161 -4.92 -20.52 2.71
CA VAL A 161 -5.01 -21.52 1.65
C VAL A 161 -5.81 -22.72 2.12
N GLU A 162 -6.35 -23.50 1.18
CA GLU A 162 -7.25 -24.63 1.50
C GLU A 162 -6.54 -25.75 2.27
N ASP A 163 -5.29 -26.06 1.91
CA ASP A 163 -4.53 -27.13 2.54
C ASP A 163 -3.02 -26.84 2.54
N SER A 164 -2.25 -27.76 3.13
CA SER A 164 -0.79 -27.66 3.27
C SER A 164 -0.02 -27.70 1.94
N ARG A 165 -0.69 -27.94 0.81
CA ARG A 165 -0.13 -27.96 -0.55
C ARG A 165 -0.55 -26.73 -1.36
N GLY A 166 -1.49 -25.93 -0.83
CA GLY A 166 -1.98 -24.71 -1.45
C GLY A 166 -0.86 -23.68 -1.56
N LYS A 167 -0.27 -23.55 -2.75
CA LYS A 167 0.70 -22.51 -3.06
C LYS A 167 0.30 -21.84 -4.36
N LEU A 168 0.22 -20.52 -4.35
CA LEU A 168 0.02 -19.76 -5.57
C LEU A 168 1.35 -19.59 -6.29
N GLU A 169 1.38 -19.88 -7.59
CA GLU A 169 2.55 -19.57 -8.43
C GLU A 169 2.74 -18.05 -8.58
N ASN A 170 1.63 -17.29 -8.54
CA ASN A 170 1.63 -15.84 -8.59
C ASN A 170 0.70 -15.28 -7.50
N ILE A 171 1.25 -14.48 -6.59
CA ILE A 171 0.50 -13.88 -5.47
C ILE A 171 -0.66 -13.00 -5.95
N TYR A 172 -0.56 -12.40 -7.14
CA TYR A 172 -1.65 -11.59 -7.70
C TYR A 172 -2.89 -12.43 -8.05
N ASN A 173 -2.76 -13.76 -8.14
CA ASN A 173 -3.91 -14.64 -8.30
C ASN A 173 -4.85 -14.62 -7.08
N LEU A 174 -4.41 -14.12 -5.92
CA LEU A 174 -5.27 -13.87 -4.75
C LEU A 174 -6.45 -12.95 -5.07
N PHE A 175 -6.27 -12.03 -6.02
CA PHE A 175 -7.31 -11.08 -6.42
C PHE A 175 -8.05 -11.49 -7.68
N TYR A 176 -7.69 -12.64 -8.26
CA TYR A 176 -8.35 -13.16 -9.44
C TYR A 176 -9.63 -13.87 -9.02
N SER A 177 -10.73 -13.13 -8.91
CA SER A 177 -12.06 -13.73 -8.87
C SER A 177 -12.61 -13.81 -10.29
N ILE A 178 -12.87 -15.00 -10.81
CA ILE A 178 -13.78 -15.16 -11.95
C ILE A 178 -15.17 -14.83 -11.40
N ASN A 179 -15.58 -13.58 -11.52
CA ASN A 179 -16.89 -13.14 -11.10
C ASN A 179 -17.76 -12.99 -12.35
N GLU A 180 -18.78 -13.85 -12.49
CA GLU A 180 -19.71 -13.81 -13.63
C GLU A 180 -20.48 -12.47 -13.75
N ASP A 181 -20.49 -11.66 -12.69
CA ASP A 181 -21.11 -10.35 -12.66
C ASP A 181 -20.19 -9.22 -13.17
N ILE A 182 -18.90 -9.49 -13.44
CA ILE A 182 -18.00 -8.48 -14.00
C ILE A 182 -17.03 -9.06 -15.02
N GLU A 183 -16.97 -8.40 -16.17
CA GLU A 183 -16.03 -8.71 -17.24
C GLU A 183 -15.07 -7.54 -17.39
N VAL A 184 -13.77 -7.79 -17.19
CA VAL A 184 -12.72 -6.83 -17.50
C VAL A 184 -12.39 -6.96 -18.98
N VAL A 185 -12.91 -6.03 -19.79
CA VAL A 185 -12.74 -6.03 -21.24
C VAL A 185 -11.31 -5.61 -21.60
N GLU A 186 -10.80 -4.59 -20.92
CA GLU A 186 -9.47 -4.04 -21.17
C GLU A 186 -8.96 -3.33 -19.91
N TYR A 187 -7.65 -3.38 -19.68
CA TYR A 187 -7.00 -2.46 -18.77
C TYR A 187 -5.61 -2.11 -19.29
N ALA A 188 -5.19 -0.87 -19.03
CA ALA A 188 -3.89 -0.39 -19.44
C ALA A 188 -3.37 0.66 -18.46
N ARG A 189 -2.07 0.56 -18.15
CA ARG A 189 -1.31 1.67 -17.59
C ARG A 189 -1.01 2.66 -18.71
N ILE A 190 -1.52 3.88 -18.59
CA ILE A 190 -1.22 4.95 -19.56
C ILE A 190 0.12 5.58 -19.19
N ASP A 191 0.31 5.87 -17.90
CA ASP A 191 1.54 6.41 -17.31
C ASP A 191 1.59 6.07 -15.81
N PRO A 192 2.64 6.44 -15.06
CA PRO A 192 2.73 6.13 -13.62
C PRO A 192 1.61 6.70 -12.75
N THR A 193 0.90 7.73 -13.22
CA THR A 193 -0.13 8.46 -12.50
C THR A 193 -1.53 8.27 -13.07
N GLN A 194 -1.67 7.48 -14.15
CA GLN A 194 -2.93 7.25 -14.82
C GLN A 194 -3.07 5.81 -15.33
N TRP A 195 -4.21 5.21 -14.96
CA TRP A 195 -4.65 3.91 -15.45
C TRP A 195 -6.05 4.00 -16.02
N VAL A 196 -6.34 3.14 -16.99
CA VAL A 196 -7.67 3.02 -17.59
C VAL A 196 -8.09 1.56 -17.55
N SER A 197 -9.33 1.31 -17.15
CA SER A 197 -9.97 0.00 -17.26
C SER A 197 -11.35 0.15 -17.89
N ARG A 198 -11.67 -0.75 -18.82
CA ARG A 198 -12.98 -0.92 -19.42
C ARG A 198 -13.58 -2.19 -18.87
N VAL A 199 -14.78 -2.08 -18.31
CA VAL A 199 -15.47 -3.20 -17.67
C VAL A 199 -16.92 -3.25 -18.12
N TYR A 200 -17.47 -4.45 -18.17
CA TYR A 200 -18.91 -4.68 -18.20
C TYR A 200 -19.34 -5.26 -16.85
N ALA A 201 -20.18 -4.53 -16.11
CA ALA A 201 -20.61 -4.93 -14.78
C ALA A 201 -22.13 -5.17 -14.73
N LYS A 202 -22.57 -6.34 -14.27
CA LYS A 202 -23.99 -6.66 -14.04
C LYS A 202 -24.52 -6.11 -12.71
N LYS A 203 -23.62 -5.86 -11.75
CA LYS A 203 -23.91 -5.33 -10.40
C LYS A 203 -22.86 -4.30 -9.98
N PRO A 204 -23.17 -3.42 -9.01
CA PRO A 204 -22.16 -2.62 -8.32
C PRO A 204 -20.99 -3.48 -7.84
N PHE A 205 -19.79 -2.93 -7.89
CA PHE A 205 -18.58 -3.68 -7.63
C PHE A 205 -17.52 -2.83 -6.94
N PHE A 206 -16.55 -3.51 -6.35
CA PHE A 206 -15.41 -2.89 -5.72
C PHE A 206 -14.17 -3.12 -6.59
N LEU A 207 -13.62 -2.04 -7.14
CA LEU A 207 -12.39 -2.09 -7.92
C LEU A 207 -11.19 -2.06 -6.96
N VAL A 208 -10.39 -3.12 -6.96
CA VAL A 208 -9.13 -3.18 -6.21
C VAL A 208 -8.00 -2.75 -7.13
N PHE A 209 -7.21 -1.78 -6.69
CA PHE A 209 -6.06 -1.25 -7.41
C PHE A 209 -4.81 -1.56 -6.60
N ALA A 210 -4.02 -2.52 -7.09
CA ALA A 210 -2.83 -3.07 -6.42
C ALA A 210 -1.62 -2.10 -6.43
N GLU A 211 -1.89 -0.81 -6.24
CA GLU A 211 -0.90 0.21 -5.88
C GLU A 211 -1.12 0.60 -4.42
N THR A 212 -0.06 1.07 -3.78
CA THR A 212 -0.09 1.50 -2.38
C THR A 212 -1.11 2.60 -2.14
N TYR A 213 -1.86 2.45 -1.05
CA TYR A 213 -2.95 3.34 -0.68
C TYR A 213 -2.46 4.78 -0.58
N SER A 214 -3.17 5.65 -1.28
CA SER A 214 -3.08 7.09 -1.07
C SER A 214 -4.44 7.71 -1.27
N SER A 215 -4.84 8.58 -0.35
CA SER A 215 -6.08 9.36 -0.46
C SER A 215 -6.10 10.28 -1.70
N ASN A 216 -4.94 10.44 -2.36
CA ASN A 216 -4.75 11.24 -3.55
C ASN A 216 -5.13 10.52 -4.85
N TRP A 217 -5.39 9.21 -4.82
CA TRP A 217 -5.93 8.47 -5.96
C TRP A 217 -7.45 8.67 -6.06
N LYS A 218 -7.92 8.93 -7.29
CA LYS A 218 -9.36 9.01 -7.62
C LYS A 218 -9.70 8.17 -8.84
N ALA A 219 -10.85 7.53 -8.80
CA ALA A 219 -11.45 6.84 -9.94
C ALA A 219 -12.55 7.69 -10.57
N TYR A 220 -12.36 8.06 -11.83
CA TYR A 220 -13.33 8.77 -12.65
C TYR A 220 -14.11 7.74 -13.47
N VAL A 221 -15.40 7.61 -13.20
CA VAL A 221 -16.26 6.58 -13.80
C VAL A 221 -17.07 7.20 -14.92
N TYR A 222 -16.93 6.66 -16.12
CA TYR A 222 -17.62 7.11 -17.31
C TYR A 222 -18.59 6.04 -17.83
N ARG A 223 -19.74 6.49 -18.33
CA ARG A 223 -20.68 5.68 -19.11
C ARG A 223 -21.04 6.44 -20.38
N ASN A 224 -20.92 5.81 -21.54
CA ASN A 224 -21.15 6.45 -22.84
C ASN A 224 -20.39 7.79 -22.97
N ASN A 225 -19.11 7.80 -22.59
CA ASN A 225 -18.20 8.97 -22.57
C ASN A 225 -18.62 10.14 -21.66
N SER A 226 -19.68 9.98 -20.86
CA SER A 226 -20.10 10.97 -19.86
C SER A 226 -19.61 10.56 -18.48
N LEU A 227 -18.98 11.50 -17.75
CA LEU A 227 -18.57 11.27 -16.37
C LEU A 227 -19.81 11.15 -15.49
N ILE A 228 -19.98 10.01 -14.83
CA ILE A 228 -21.13 9.73 -13.97
C ILE A 228 -20.77 9.78 -12.47
N ASN A 229 -19.51 9.52 -12.12
CA ASN A 229 -19.08 9.54 -10.73
C ASN A 229 -17.57 9.78 -10.60
N VAL A 230 -17.13 10.32 -9.46
CA VAL A 230 -15.72 10.40 -9.05
C VAL A 230 -15.61 9.82 -7.65
N VAL A 231 -14.90 8.71 -7.53
CA VAL A 231 -14.80 7.92 -6.30
C VAL A 231 -13.41 8.12 -5.69
N SER A 232 -13.36 8.45 -4.40
CA SER A 232 -12.11 8.51 -3.64
C SER A 232 -11.62 7.11 -3.30
N SER A 233 -10.29 6.95 -3.23
CA SER A 233 -9.70 5.69 -2.78
C SER A 233 -10.05 5.39 -1.32
N LEU A 234 -10.29 4.12 -1.04
CA LEU A 234 -10.41 3.54 0.29
C LEU A 234 -9.29 2.50 0.48
N PRO A 235 -8.70 2.39 1.69
CA PRO A 235 -7.70 1.37 1.95
C PRO A 235 -8.35 -0.01 1.97
N VAL A 236 -7.92 -0.89 1.07
CA VAL A 236 -8.26 -2.31 1.03
C VAL A 236 -7.12 -3.08 1.66
N TYR A 237 -7.44 -4.06 2.50
CA TYR A 237 -6.43 -4.83 3.24
C TYR A 237 -5.43 -3.97 4.02
N GLY A 238 -5.83 -2.74 4.39
CA GLY A 238 -4.99 -1.77 5.09
C GLY A 238 -4.07 -0.94 4.21
N VAL A 239 -3.60 -1.46 3.07
CA VAL A 239 -2.44 -0.90 2.38
C VAL A 239 -2.60 -0.64 0.87
N ILE A 240 -3.62 -1.17 0.21
CA ILE A 240 -3.82 -0.94 -1.25
C ILE A 240 -5.07 -0.11 -1.54
N ASN A 241 -5.15 0.46 -2.75
CA ASN A 241 -6.28 1.32 -3.13
C ASN A 241 -7.52 0.52 -3.53
N GLY A 242 -8.68 1.11 -3.25
CA GLY A 242 -9.98 0.51 -3.50
C GLY A 242 -11.04 1.54 -3.86
N PHE A 243 -11.91 1.21 -4.81
CA PHE A 243 -12.97 2.12 -5.25
C PHE A 243 -14.30 1.39 -5.32
N TRP A 244 -15.27 1.82 -4.52
CA TRP A 244 -16.65 1.34 -4.63
C TRP A 244 -17.36 2.01 -5.81
N ILE A 245 -17.65 1.24 -6.85
CA ILE A 245 -18.31 1.70 -8.07
C ILE A 245 -19.77 1.29 -8.03
N ASP A 246 -20.63 2.22 -7.62
CA ASP A 246 -22.09 2.05 -7.63
C ASP A 246 -22.68 2.31 -9.03
N ALA A 247 -22.24 1.53 -10.02
CA ALA A 247 -22.69 1.63 -11.41
C ALA A 247 -22.60 0.27 -12.12
N ILE A 248 -23.49 0.07 -13.09
CA ILE A 248 -23.58 -1.13 -13.93
C ILE A 248 -23.46 -0.81 -15.43
N GLY A 249 -23.34 -1.85 -16.26
CA GLY A 249 -23.22 -1.81 -17.72
C GLY A 249 -21.77 -1.64 -18.18
N ASN A 250 -21.62 -1.11 -19.40
CA ASN A 250 -20.31 -0.77 -19.96
C ASN A 250 -19.78 0.52 -19.33
N LEU A 251 -18.68 0.40 -18.60
CA LEU A 251 -18.04 1.50 -17.88
C LEU A 251 -16.59 1.64 -18.32
N THR A 252 -16.12 2.89 -18.39
CA THR A 252 -14.69 3.21 -18.45
C THR A 252 -14.32 3.84 -17.12
N VAL A 253 -13.42 3.21 -16.39
CA VAL A 253 -12.89 3.73 -15.13
C VAL A 253 -11.47 4.24 -15.37
N VAL A 254 -11.26 5.53 -15.12
CA VAL A 254 -9.95 6.18 -15.23
C VAL A 254 -9.43 6.49 -13.84
N ILE A 255 -8.36 5.83 -13.41
CA ILE A 255 -7.74 6.02 -12.10
C ILE A 255 -6.62 7.05 -12.27
N ARG A 256 -6.62 8.13 -11.47
CA ARG A 256 -5.64 9.21 -11.56
C ARG A 256 -5.12 9.66 -10.20
N TYR A 257 -3.83 10.01 -10.17
CA TYR A 257 -3.18 10.62 -9.01
C TYR A 257 -3.30 12.16 -9.07
N ILE A 258 -4.07 12.75 -8.14
CA ILE A 258 -4.40 14.19 -8.19
C ILE A 258 -3.17 15.11 -8.11
N PRO A 259 -2.17 14.88 -7.22
CA PRO A 259 -1.02 15.78 -7.08
C PRO A 259 -0.24 15.99 -8.38
N GLN A 260 -0.26 15.03 -9.29
CA GLN A 260 0.40 15.16 -10.59
C GLN A 260 -0.13 16.36 -11.39
N ASN A 261 -1.45 16.59 -11.39
CA ASN A 261 -2.04 17.75 -12.07
C ASN A 261 -1.58 19.08 -11.46
N LEU A 262 -1.46 19.13 -10.14
CA LEU A 262 -0.99 20.33 -9.43
C LEU A 262 0.47 20.60 -9.75
N PHE A 263 1.29 19.56 -9.81
CA PHE A 263 2.70 19.65 -10.19
C PHE A 263 2.87 20.17 -11.63
N GLU A 264 2.12 19.64 -12.58
CA GLU A 264 2.16 20.10 -13.98
C GLU A 264 1.74 21.56 -14.15
N ILE A 265 0.70 22.00 -13.43
CA ILE A 265 0.30 23.41 -13.39
C ILE A 265 1.41 24.26 -12.77
N GLY A 266 2.01 23.80 -11.67
CA GLY A 266 3.14 24.46 -11.01
C GLY A 266 4.33 24.66 -11.94
N ILE A 267 4.73 23.63 -12.69
CA ILE A 267 5.80 23.73 -13.70
C ILE A 267 5.47 24.78 -14.76
N LYS A 268 4.23 24.82 -15.28
CA LYS A 268 3.82 25.82 -16.29
C LYS A 268 3.91 27.24 -15.75
N ILE A 269 3.47 27.47 -14.51
CA ILE A 269 3.56 28.78 -13.85
C ILE A 269 5.03 29.17 -13.66
N THR A 270 5.87 28.26 -13.17
CA THR A 270 7.30 28.53 -12.97
C THR A 270 8.01 28.83 -14.30
N ALA A 271 7.77 28.05 -15.34
CA ALA A 271 8.38 28.24 -16.66
C ALA A 271 7.99 29.58 -17.30
N THR A 272 6.70 29.94 -17.23
CA THR A 272 6.19 31.21 -17.75
C THR A 272 6.76 32.41 -16.97
N SER A 273 6.85 32.28 -15.65
CA SER A 273 7.44 33.30 -14.78
C SER A 273 8.93 33.49 -15.06
N LEU A 274 9.69 32.40 -15.21
CA LEU A 274 11.10 32.44 -15.56
C LEU A 274 11.34 33.08 -16.93
N ALA A 275 10.52 32.72 -17.93
CA ALA A 275 10.58 33.33 -19.27
C ALA A 275 10.33 34.85 -19.22
N MET A 276 9.34 35.29 -18.43
CA MET A 276 9.06 36.72 -18.22
C MET A 276 10.23 37.42 -17.52
N CYS A 277 10.82 36.81 -16.49
CA CYS A 277 12.00 37.36 -15.82
C CYS A 277 13.19 37.51 -16.78
N LEU A 278 13.47 36.50 -17.60
CA LEU A 278 14.54 36.55 -18.60
C LEU A 278 14.28 37.65 -19.65
N LEU A 279 13.05 37.78 -20.15
CA LEU A 279 12.66 38.89 -21.03
C LEU A 279 12.88 40.25 -20.35
N CYS A 280 12.45 40.41 -19.10
CA CYS A 280 12.66 41.62 -18.31
C CYS A 280 14.14 41.98 -18.13
N LEU A 281 15.03 40.99 -17.98
CA LEU A 281 16.48 41.22 -17.86
C LEU A 281 17.14 41.62 -19.19
N MET A 282 16.59 41.18 -20.33
CA MET A 282 17.11 41.53 -21.66
C MET A 282 16.67 42.94 -22.11
N LEU A 283 15.52 43.43 -21.64
CA LEU A 283 14.97 44.75 -21.99
C LEU A 283 15.84 45.96 -21.55
N PRO A 284 16.51 46.01 -20.37
CA PRO A 284 17.43 47.10 -20.04
C PRO A 284 18.71 47.11 -20.89
N GLY A 285 19.10 45.99 -21.51
CA GLY A 285 20.18 45.95 -22.51
C GLY A 285 19.82 46.68 -23.81
N ILE A 286 18.54 46.63 -24.21
CA ILE A 286 18.03 47.30 -25.41
C ILE A 286 17.96 48.83 -25.21
N ARG A 287 17.68 49.30 -24.00
CA ARG A 287 17.69 50.74 -23.66
C ARG A 287 19.09 51.38 -23.68
N LYS A 288 20.17 50.59 -23.51
CA LYS A 288 21.55 51.12 -23.62
C LYS A 288 22.05 51.18 -25.06
N THR A 289 21.60 50.30 -25.96
CA THR A 289 22.00 50.32 -27.38
C THR A 289 21.34 51.46 -28.16
N VAL A 290 20.10 51.83 -27.84
CA VAL A 290 19.42 52.99 -28.48
C VAL A 290 20.04 54.33 -28.07
N LYS A 291 20.65 54.43 -26.88
CA LYS A 291 21.34 55.68 -26.45
C LYS A 291 22.66 55.95 -27.18
N TYR A 292 23.25 54.96 -27.84
CA TYR A 292 24.49 55.11 -28.63
C TYR A 292 24.25 55.40 -30.12
N LEU A 293 23.03 55.18 -30.64
CA LEU A 293 22.67 55.44 -32.05
C LEU A 293 22.12 56.85 -32.30
N TYR A 294 21.89 57.65 -31.25
CA TYR A 294 21.40 59.05 -31.33
C TYR A 294 22.41 60.07 -30.77
N SER A 295 23.68 59.70 -30.66
CA SER A 295 24.76 60.58 -30.16
C SER A 295 25.94 60.70 -31.14
N VAL A 296 25.65 60.88 -32.43
CA VAL A 296 26.59 61.37 -33.44
C VAL A 296 25.92 62.48 -34.22
#